data_AF-A0A966DAC8-F1
#
_entry.id   AF-A0A966DAC8-F1
#
_cell.length_a   1.000
_cell.length_b   1.000
_cell.length_c   1.000
_cell.angle_alpha   90.00
_cell.angle_beta   90.00
_cell.angle_gamma   90.00
#
_symmetry.space_group_name_H-M   'P 1'
#
loop_
_entity.id
_entity.type
_entity.pdbx_description
1 polymer ?
#
loop_
_entity_poly.entity_id
_entity_poly.type
_entity_poly.pdbx_seq_one_letter_code
_entity_poly.pdbx_strand_id
1 'polypeptide(L)'
;MEASRIYEGCAVIRDLMEHPEKQSEPLWKASLDNLCLASDGNQACHEFSQGYGGYSFEETERKIAHAQKSRKPCTCEHFRTLGADCPEVGCGVKAPIVFALPTAWDRIQSLLMQEKLDPAQLLEEDNMELLAIAKDRYPTEYAYLKVKLKKAGFGLRDIERAVKQTRARLYQATAEDDFIDEPNEIELDGLDLGGMMDPPSYHVSMEGGVLSFHKEDGETLSGVLCSRPVVITRIMENVDTGCERMELAFWRSGRIKHLVAQRSELLNKNSLVKYADTGLPVTSDNNEGMVRYLNAFEVANQEMIPLSRSLGRIGWLSCFKEFYPCHYQGQIVFEDADQDLVKAIGEQGDYELWKQTALKLRENPISRAMLNAAAASVLLEPLKLRIFILHSWFSSRSG
;
A
#
# COMPACT_ATOMS: atom_id res chain seq x y z
N MET A 1 -5.30 13.68 36.26
CA MET A 1 -5.97 14.33 35.12
C MET A 1 -6.13 15.77 35.49
N GLU A 2 -5.27 16.65 35.02
CA GLU A 2 -5.18 18.02 35.55
C GLU A 2 -6.00 18.99 34.68
N ALA A 3 -6.83 19.81 35.31
CA ALA A 3 -7.64 20.80 34.63
C ALA A 3 -6.78 21.88 33.96
N SER A 4 -5.60 22.17 34.51
CA SER A 4 -4.62 23.10 33.94
C SER A 4 -4.31 22.83 32.47
N ARG A 5 -4.16 21.56 32.12
CA ARG A 5 -3.84 21.09 30.76
C ARG A 5 -4.98 21.31 29.77
N ILE A 6 -6.22 21.36 30.25
CA ILE A 6 -7.38 21.70 29.40
C ILE A 6 -7.25 23.15 28.92
N TYR A 7 -6.80 24.07 29.77
CA TYR A 7 -6.55 25.47 29.39
C TYR A 7 -5.40 25.59 28.38
N GLU A 8 -4.33 24.82 28.56
CA GLU A 8 -3.20 24.83 27.63
C GLU A 8 -3.58 24.28 26.25
N GLY A 9 -4.38 23.20 26.21
CA GLY A 9 -4.77 22.51 24.98
C GLY A 9 -5.99 23.09 24.25
N CYS A 10 -6.91 23.76 24.94
CA CYS A 10 -8.14 24.29 24.34
C CYS A 10 -8.12 25.82 24.25
N ALA A 11 -7.90 26.34 23.04
CA ALA A 11 -7.87 27.79 22.78
C ALA A 11 -9.16 28.52 23.17
N VAL A 12 -10.33 27.89 22.99
CA VAL A 12 -11.62 28.49 23.37
C VAL A 12 -11.73 28.64 24.89
N ILE A 13 -11.44 27.58 25.65
CA ILE A 13 -11.54 27.64 27.12
C ILE A 13 -10.50 28.64 27.66
N ARG A 14 -9.29 28.69 27.07
CA ARG A 14 -8.27 29.68 27.40
C ARG A 14 -8.73 31.11 27.14
N ASP A 15 -9.24 31.40 25.94
CA ASP A 15 -9.70 32.74 25.58
C ASP A 15 -10.86 33.20 26.48
N LEU A 16 -11.80 32.30 26.78
CA LEU A 16 -12.87 32.58 27.73
C LEU A 16 -12.29 32.92 29.12
N MET A 17 -11.28 32.17 29.59
CA MET A 17 -10.65 32.41 30.89
C MET A 17 -9.88 33.74 30.94
N GLU A 18 -9.21 34.11 29.85
CA GLU A 18 -8.44 35.37 29.72
C GLU A 18 -9.35 36.59 29.53
N HIS A 19 -10.53 36.41 28.93
CA HIS A 19 -11.52 37.45 28.63
C HIS A 19 -12.91 37.11 29.21
N PRO A 20 -13.04 37.04 30.55
CA PRO A 20 -14.28 36.58 31.19
C PRO A 20 -15.50 37.48 30.90
N GLU A 21 -15.27 38.74 30.53
CA GLU A 21 -16.31 39.70 30.13
C GLU A 21 -16.97 39.38 28.78
N LYS A 22 -16.34 38.55 27.95
CA LYS A 22 -16.89 38.10 26.66
C LYS A 22 -17.66 36.79 26.75
N GLN A 23 -17.72 36.17 27.94
CA GLN A 23 -18.36 34.87 28.12
C GLN A 23 -19.89 34.98 28.09
N SER A 24 -20.54 34.20 27.23
CA SER A 24 -21.97 33.93 27.31
C SER A 24 -22.26 32.77 28.27
N GLU A 25 -23.44 32.75 28.88
CA GLU A 25 -23.84 31.65 29.79
C GLU A 25 -23.70 30.25 29.15
N PRO A 26 -24.09 30.04 27.88
CA PRO A 26 -23.93 28.74 27.24
C PRO A 26 -22.46 28.32 27.08
N LEU A 27 -21.59 29.25 26.67
CA LEU A 27 -20.15 28.97 26.50
C LEU A 27 -19.48 28.69 27.85
N TRP A 28 -19.81 29.49 28.87
CA TRP A 28 -19.34 29.25 30.23
C TRP A 28 -19.76 27.86 30.73
N LYS A 29 -21.04 27.49 30.57
CA LYS A 29 -21.54 26.19 31.01
C LYS A 29 -20.88 25.03 30.26
N ALA A 30 -20.64 25.16 28.96
CA ALA A 30 -19.96 24.16 28.14
C ALA A 30 -18.49 23.96 28.54
N SER A 31 -17.81 25.03 28.98
CA SER A 31 -16.48 24.94 29.59
C SER A 31 -16.52 24.17 30.91
N LEU A 32 -17.51 24.43 31.78
CA LEU A 32 -17.67 23.67 33.03
C LEU A 32 -17.90 22.17 32.78
N ASP A 33 -18.67 21.79 31.75
CA ASP A 33 -18.93 20.37 31.40
C ASP A 33 -17.66 19.60 31.04
N ASN A 34 -16.59 20.31 30.64
CA ASN A 34 -15.28 19.71 30.41
C ASN A 34 -14.40 19.79 31.67
N LEU A 35 -14.26 20.97 32.26
CA LEU A 35 -13.35 21.21 33.38
C LEU A 35 -13.68 20.35 34.62
N CYS A 36 -14.97 20.19 34.94
CA CYS A 36 -15.39 19.47 36.15
C CYS A 36 -15.07 17.97 36.16
N LEU A 37 -14.67 17.41 35.02
CA LEU A 37 -14.36 15.99 34.87
C LEU A 37 -12.88 15.67 35.16
N ALA A 38 -12.03 16.70 35.29
CA ALA A 38 -10.65 16.56 35.76
C ALA A 38 -10.59 16.24 37.27
N SER A 39 -9.47 15.69 37.75
CA SER A 39 -9.34 15.30 39.17
C SER A 39 -9.37 16.50 40.14
N ASP A 40 -8.90 17.66 39.68
CA ASP A 40 -8.93 18.97 40.33
C ASP A 40 -10.04 19.88 39.75
N GLY A 41 -10.96 19.30 38.98
CA GLY A 41 -11.92 20.02 38.16
C GLY A 41 -12.89 20.93 38.93
N ASN A 42 -13.27 20.57 40.16
CA ASN A 42 -14.18 21.41 40.95
C ASN A 42 -13.54 22.75 41.31
N GLN A 43 -12.30 22.71 41.81
CA GLN A 43 -11.56 23.93 42.13
C GLN A 43 -11.32 24.78 40.87
N ALA A 44 -10.90 24.13 39.79
CA ALA A 44 -10.66 24.78 38.51
C ALA A 44 -11.92 25.47 37.94
N CYS A 45 -13.09 24.83 38.04
CA CYS A 45 -14.37 25.43 37.65
C CYS A 45 -14.69 26.71 38.44
N HIS A 46 -14.43 26.72 39.74
CA HIS A 46 -14.64 27.91 40.56
C HIS A 46 -13.66 29.02 40.20
N GLU A 47 -12.38 28.71 40.03
CA GLU A 47 -11.36 29.68 39.61
C GLU A 47 -11.69 30.28 38.24
N PHE A 48 -12.04 29.44 37.26
CA PHE A 48 -12.49 29.86 35.93
C PHE A 48 -13.72 30.79 35.98
N SER A 49 -14.64 30.52 36.90
CA SER A 49 -15.89 31.27 36.99
C SER A 49 -15.78 32.60 37.75
N GLN A 50 -14.68 32.87 38.47
CA GLN A 50 -14.55 34.10 39.27
C GLN A 50 -14.69 35.40 38.46
N GLY A 51 -14.28 35.38 37.19
CA GLY A 51 -14.42 36.53 36.29
C GLY A 51 -15.78 36.65 35.61
N TYR A 52 -16.60 35.59 35.61
CA TYR A 52 -17.86 35.54 34.89
C TYR A 52 -18.95 36.35 35.61
N GLY A 53 -19.57 37.30 34.91
CA GLY A 53 -20.55 38.21 35.51
C GLY A 53 -21.80 37.55 36.12
N GLY A 54 -22.11 36.31 35.73
CA GLY A 54 -23.20 35.50 36.27
C GLY A 54 -22.78 34.48 37.34
N TYR A 55 -21.54 34.55 37.84
CA TYR A 55 -21.03 33.56 38.79
C TYR A 55 -21.70 33.67 40.17
N SER A 56 -22.23 32.55 40.65
CA SER A 56 -22.49 32.32 42.07
C SER A 56 -21.97 30.94 42.46
N PHE A 57 -21.45 30.83 43.68
CA PHE A 57 -20.87 29.59 44.18
C PHE A 57 -21.89 28.45 44.14
N GLU A 58 -23.10 28.68 44.65
CA GLU A 58 -24.17 27.68 44.71
C GLU A 58 -24.67 27.23 43.33
N GLU A 59 -24.84 28.16 42.38
CA GLU A 59 -25.27 27.80 41.03
C GLU A 59 -24.19 27.01 40.29
N THR A 60 -22.93 27.40 40.46
CA THR A 60 -21.78 26.73 39.83
C THR A 60 -21.63 25.31 40.37
N GLU A 61 -21.73 25.12 41.69
CA GLU A 61 -21.73 23.78 42.31
C GLU A 61 -22.88 22.91 41.78
N ARG A 62 -24.09 23.47 41.64
CA ARG A 62 -25.22 22.74 41.05
C ARG A 62 -24.95 22.31 39.60
N LYS A 63 -24.31 23.18 38.81
CA LYS A 63 -23.94 22.92 37.42
C LYS A 63 -22.81 21.90 37.30
N ILE A 64 -21.79 21.97 38.17
CA ILE A 64 -20.72 20.97 38.31
C ILE A 64 -21.30 19.60 38.65
N ALA A 65 -22.14 19.52 39.69
CA ALA A 65 -22.73 18.26 40.13
C ALA A 65 -23.58 17.60 39.02
N HIS A 66 -24.32 18.40 38.24
CA HIS A 66 -25.06 17.90 37.09
C HIS A 66 -24.14 17.36 35.99
N ALA A 67 -23.08 18.10 35.66
CA ALA A 67 -22.10 17.72 34.64
C ALA A 67 -21.38 16.41 35.01
N GLN A 68 -20.94 16.29 36.26
CA GLN A 68 -20.29 15.07 36.77
C GLN A 68 -21.22 13.86 36.80
N LYS A 69 -22.52 14.06 37.07
CA LYS A 69 -23.52 12.99 37.03
C LYS A 69 -23.80 12.52 35.60
N SER A 70 -23.90 13.46 34.66
CA SER A 70 -24.22 13.15 33.27
C SER A 70 -23.01 12.60 32.49
N ARG A 71 -21.78 13.00 32.86
CA ARG A 71 -20.51 12.62 32.21
C ARG A 71 -20.53 12.83 30.69
N LYS A 72 -21.13 13.94 30.25
CA LYS A 72 -21.22 14.33 28.83
C LYS A 72 -20.38 15.58 28.58
N PRO A 73 -19.07 15.45 28.31
CA PRO A 73 -18.25 16.61 27.97
C PRO A 73 -18.71 17.22 26.65
N CYS A 74 -18.65 18.56 26.56
CA CYS A 74 -18.98 19.27 25.34
C CYS A 74 -17.87 19.13 24.29
N THR A 75 -18.24 18.85 23.04
CA THR A 75 -17.31 18.68 21.90
C THR A 75 -17.02 20.01 21.19
N CYS A 76 -16.00 20.04 20.33
CA CYS A 76 -15.69 21.22 19.51
C CYS A 76 -16.87 21.65 18.62
N GLU A 77 -17.62 20.68 18.09
CA GLU A 77 -18.85 20.95 17.33
C GLU A 77 -19.88 21.71 18.17
N HIS A 78 -20.11 21.28 19.40
CA HIS A 78 -21.04 21.97 20.30
C HIS A 78 -20.58 23.39 20.62
N PHE A 79 -19.29 23.60 20.93
CA PHE A 79 -18.74 24.95 21.13
C PHE A 79 -18.97 25.86 19.90
N ARG A 80 -18.86 25.32 18.69
CA ARG A 80 -19.14 26.07 17.45
C ARG A 80 -20.62 26.48 17.34
N THR A 81 -21.55 25.59 17.69
CA THR A 81 -22.99 25.92 17.72
C THR A 81 -23.33 27.05 18.70
N LEU A 82 -22.48 27.26 19.70
CA LEU A 82 -22.59 28.34 20.69
C LEU A 82 -21.83 29.61 20.29
N GLY A 83 -21.23 29.64 19.10
CA GLY A 83 -20.53 30.81 18.54
C GLY A 83 -19.04 30.89 18.83
N ALA A 84 -18.40 29.83 19.34
CA ALA A 84 -16.95 29.79 19.53
C ALA A 84 -16.20 29.48 18.22
N ASP A 85 -14.98 30.01 18.10
CA ASP A 85 -14.11 29.81 16.94
C ASP A 85 -13.35 28.46 17.01
N CYS A 86 -14.08 27.37 16.74
CA CYS A 86 -13.52 26.02 16.64
C CYS A 86 -13.39 25.58 15.17
N PRO A 87 -12.25 24.98 14.76
CA PRO A 87 -12.07 24.43 13.40
C PRO A 87 -13.16 23.44 13.01
N GLU A 88 -13.55 23.39 11.72
CA GLU A 88 -14.62 22.51 11.24
C GLU A 88 -14.39 21.03 11.55
N VAL A 89 -13.16 20.56 11.36
CA VAL A 89 -12.70 19.19 11.65
C VAL A 89 -12.45 18.91 13.14
N GLY A 90 -12.57 19.91 14.02
CA GLY A 90 -12.25 19.80 15.45
C GLY A 90 -10.75 19.90 15.76
N CYS A 91 -10.40 20.02 17.05
CA CYS A 91 -9.02 20.28 17.50
C CYS A 91 -8.20 18.99 17.75
N GLY A 92 -8.42 17.94 16.97
CA GLY A 92 -7.69 16.66 17.12
C GLY A 92 -8.04 15.82 18.37
N VAL A 93 -9.04 16.24 19.15
CA VAL A 93 -9.57 15.48 20.30
C VAL A 93 -11.10 15.46 20.29
N LYS A 94 -11.70 14.38 20.80
CA LYS A 94 -13.17 14.23 20.86
C LYS A 94 -13.84 15.31 21.73
N ALA A 95 -13.17 15.74 22.81
CA ALA A 95 -13.60 16.85 23.66
C ALA A 95 -12.39 17.43 24.43
N PRO A 96 -12.45 18.70 24.88
CA PRO A 96 -11.36 19.33 25.63
C PRO A 96 -10.88 18.56 26.87
N ILE A 97 -11.75 17.82 27.57
CA ILE A 97 -11.35 16.98 28.71
C ILE A 97 -10.23 15.97 28.38
N VAL A 98 -10.08 15.56 27.12
CA VAL A 98 -9.00 14.65 26.70
C VAL A 98 -7.62 15.26 26.98
N PHE A 99 -7.47 16.59 26.92
CA PHE A 99 -6.21 17.27 27.25
C PHE A 99 -5.82 17.13 28.73
N ALA A 100 -6.77 16.80 29.63
CA ALA A 100 -6.45 16.56 31.04
C ALA A 100 -5.69 15.24 31.25
N LEU A 101 -5.69 14.33 30.27
CA LEU A 101 -4.98 13.06 30.38
C LEU A 101 -3.46 13.29 30.34
N PRO A 102 -2.68 12.53 31.13
CA PRO A 102 -1.23 12.63 31.08
C PRO A 102 -0.73 12.16 29.71
N THR A 103 0.23 12.90 29.14
CA THR A 103 0.84 12.53 27.87
C THR A 103 1.69 11.26 28.04
N ALA A 104 2.06 10.61 26.94
CA ALA A 104 2.99 9.48 27.00
C ALA A 104 4.31 9.87 27.70
N TRP A 105 4.79 11.09 27.48
CA TRP A 105 5.97 11.63 28.17
C TRP A 105 5.78 11.69 29.69
N ASP A 106 4.68 12.25 30.17
CA ASP A 106 4.40 12.34 31.62
C ASP A 106 4.34 10.97 32.28
N ARG A 107 3.69 10.01 31.60
CA ARG A 107 3.58 8.63 32.08
C ARG A 107 4.95 7.94 32.12
N ILE A 108 5.80 8.17 31.11
CA ILE A 108 7.20 7.69 31.09
C ILE A 108 8.02 8.29 32.24
N GLN A 109 7.90 9.59 32.48
CA GLN A 109 8.59 10.26 33.59
C GLN A 109 8.10 9.74 34.94
N SER A 110 6.80 9.52 35.11
CA SER A 110 6.23 8.92 36.32
C SER A 110 6.83 7.52 36.59
N LEU A 111 6.93 6.67 35.55
CA LEU A 111 7.58 5.36 35.66
C LEU A 111 9.08 5.48 36.03
N LEU A 112 9.78 6.49 35.50
CA LEU A 112 11.18 6.76 35.85
C LEU A 112 11.35 7.26 37.28
N MET A 113 10.38 7.97 37.85
CA MET A 113 10.44 8.49 39.22
C MET A 113 10.10 7.46 40.32
N GLN A 114 9.36 6.39 40.00
CA GLN A 114 9.00 5.37 41.00
C GLN A 114 10.21 4.66 41.62
N GLU A 115 10.34 4.57 42.94
CA GLU A 115 11.51 3.90 43.55
C GLU A 115 11.57 2.39 43.24
N LYS A 116 10.40 1.74 43.12
CA LYS A 116 10.28 0.30 42.84
C LYS A 116 9.24 0.09 41.74
N LEU A 117 9.60 -0.69 40.72
CA LEU A 117 8.68 -1.11 39.67
C LEU A 117 8.05 -2.45 40.06
N ASP A 118 6.72 -2.53 39.99
CA ASP A 118 5.98 -3.77 40.22
C ASP A 118 5.92 -4.61 38.92
N PRO A 119 6.37 -5.87 38.93
CA PRO A 119 6.25 -6.81 37.80
C PRO A 119 4.85 -6.97 37.22
N ALA A 120 3.82 -7.00 38.05
CA ALA A 120 2.45 -7.18 37.56
C ALA A 120 1.97 -5.93 36.81
N GLN A 121 2.25 -4.75 37.37
CA GLN A 121 1.85 -3.46 36.81
C GLN A 121 2.54 -3.18 35.48
N LEU A 122 3.83 -3.50 35.34
CA LEU A 122 4.56 -3.24 34.09
C LEU A 122 4.09 -4.10 32.92
N LEU A 123 3.61 -5.32 33.20
CA LEU A 123 3.10 -6.22 32.17
C LEU A 123 1.66 -5.90 31.73
N GLU A 124 1.02 -4.90 32.36
CA GLU A 124 -0.24 -4.35 31.87
C GLU A 124 -0.06 -3.75 30.46
N GLU A 125 -1.09 -3.92 29.63
CA GLU A 125 -1.07 -3.60 28.19
C GLU A 125 -0.66 -2.12 27.96
N ASP A 126 -1.25 -1.20 28.73
CA ASP A 126 -0.93 0.22 28.78
C ASP A 126 0.55 0.56 28.99
N ASN A 127 1.23 -0.16 29.88
CA ASN A 127 2.64 0.11 30.21
C ASN A 127 3.59 -0.49 29.18
N MET A 128 3.21 -1.61 28.57
CA MET A 128 3.93 -2.17 27.44
C MET A 128 3.84 -1.29 26.19
N GLU A 129 2.68 -0.67 25.96
CA GLU A 129 2.50 0.34 24.91
C GLU A 129 3.36 1.58 25.19
N LEU A 130 3.39 2.07 26.43
CA LEU A 130 4.29 3.14 26.86
C LEU A 130 5.77 2.81 26.62
N LEU A 131 6.21 1.59 26.89
CA LEU A 131 7.59 1.16 26.61
C LEU A 131 7.88 1.09 25.11
N ALA A 132 6.89 0.72 24.29
CA ALA A 132 7.01 0.79 22.83
C ALA A 132 7.10 2.24 22.35
N ILE A 133 6.26 3.15 22.86
CA ILE A 133 6.31 4.58 22.55
C ILE A 133 7.63 5.20 23.01
N ALA A 134 8.10 4.86 24.22
CA ALA A 134 9.38 5.34 24.74
C ALA A 134 10.55 4.90 23.86
N LYS A 135 10.53 3.67 23.37
CA LYS A 135 11.59 3.14 22.49
C LYS A 135 11.74 3.95 21.21
N ASP A 136 10.62 4.40 20.64
CA ASP A 136 10.60 5.13 19.37
C ASP A 136 10.82 6.63 19.59
N ARG A 137 10.06 7.27 20.49
CA ARG A 137 10.05 8.74 20.63
C ARG A 137 10.99 9.30 21.70
N TYR A 138 11.42 8.47 22.66
CA TYR A 138 12.17 8.91 23.85
C TYR A 138 13.33 7.93 24.15
N PRO A 139 14.30 7.77 23.23
CA PRO A 139 15.31 6.71 23.29
C PRO A 139 16.20 6.78 24.54
N THR A 140 16.45 8.00 25.05
CA THR A 140 17.21 8.25 26.28
C THR A 140 16.46 7.71 27.50
N GLU A 141 15.19 8.07 27.64
CA GLU A 141 14.30 7.63 28.70
C GLU A 141 14.10 6.11 28.64
N TYR A 142 13.96 5.56 27.44
CA TYR A 142 13.89 4.11 27.22
C TYR A 142 15.18 3.41 27.67
N ALA A 143 16.35 3.99 27.43
CA ALA A 143 17.62 3.44 27.93
C ALA A 143 17.65 3.43 29.46
N TYR A 144 17.20 4.50 30.12
CA TYR A 144 17.08 4.55 31.58
C TYR A 144 16.07 3.53 32.12
N LEU A 145 14.91 3.40 31.47
CA LEU A 145 13.90 2.39 31.81
C LEU A 145 14.50 0.98 31.70
N LYS A 146 15.24 0.66 30.64
CA LYS A 146 15.92 -0.64 30.52
C LYS A 146 16.88 -0.94 31.68
N VAL A 147 17.67 0.03 32.10
CA VAL A 147 18.57 -0.13 33.25
C VAL A 147 17.77 -0.41 34.53
N LYS A 148 16.66 0.31 34.72
CA LYS A 148 15.80 0.16 35.90
C LYS A 148 15.07 -1.19 35.91
N LEU A 149 14.58 -1.63 34.75
CA LEU A 149 13.96 -2.95 34.55
C LEU A 149 14.95 -4.09 34.80
N LYS A 150 16.20 -3.94 34.35
CA LYS A 150 17.26 -4.90 34.67
C LYS A 150 17.49 -4.98 36.19
N LYS A 151 17.53 -3.84 36.89
CA LYS A 151 17.69 -3.79 38.36
C LYS A 151 16.49 -4.38 39.12
N ALA A 152 15.29 -4.27 38.57
CA ALA A 152 14.07 -4.85 39.12
C ALA A 152 13.93 -6.37 38.85
N GLY A 153 14.91 -7.00 38.19
CA GLY A 153 14.98 -8.45 38.02
C GLY A 153 14.37 -8.98 36.70
N PHE A 154 14.01 -8.11 35.77
CA PHE A 154 13.42 -8.53 34.49
C PHE A 154 14.48 -8.94 33.46
N GLY A 155 14.17 -9.97 32.68
CA GLY A 155 14.96 -10.39 31.53
C GLY A 155 14.89 -9.39 30.39
N LEU A 156 16.00 -8.69 30.09
CA LEU A 156 16.04 -7.68 29.02
C LEU A 156 15.62 -8.22 27.64
N ARG A 157 15.92 -9.49 27.35
CA ARG A 157 15.51 -10.14 26.09
C ARG A 157 14.00 -10.30 25.98
N ASP A 158 13.35 -10.65 27.08
CA ASP A 158 11.90 -10.86 27.12
C ASP A 158 11.16 -9.52 27.00
N ILE A 159 11.67 -8.47 27.66
CA ILE A 159 11.15 -7.10 27.52
C ILE A 159 11.31 -6.61 26.08
N GLU A 160 12.49 -6.74 25.47
CA GLU A 160 12.71 -6.31 24.09
C GLU A 160 11.81 -7.07 23.10
N ARG A 161 11.55 -8.36 23.35
CA ARG A 161 10.61 -9.15 22.55
C ARG A 161 9.17 -8.68 22.72
N ALA A 162 8.74 -8.44 23.96
CA ALA A 162 7.39 -7.97 24.27
C ALA A 162 7.15 -6.56 23.71
N VAL A 163 8.11 -5.64 23.89
CA VAL A 163 8.08 -4.30 23.28
C VAL A 163 8.02 -4.39 21.76
N LYS A 164 8.78 -5.30 21.13
CA LYS A 164 8.71 -5.52 19.67
C LYS A 164 7.34 -6.01 19.22
N GLN A 165 6.70 -6.91 19.96
CA GLN A 165 5.35 -7.42 19.65
C GLN A 165 4.29 -6.35 19.84
N THR A 166 4.30 -5.62 20.95
CA THR A 166 3.39 -4.50 21.21
C THR A 166 3.57 -3.41 20.17
N ARG A 167 4.81 -3.08 19.80
CA ARG A 167 5.13 -2.15 18.73
C ARG A 167 4.57 -2.60 17.38
N ALA A 168 4.69 -3.88 17.03
CA ALA A 168 4.07 -4.41 15.81
C ALA A 168 2.54 -4.32 15.84
N ARG A 169 1.91 -4.56 17.00
CA ARG A 169 0.46 -4.44 17.18
C ARG A 169 -0.02 -2.98 17.10
N LEU A 170 0.69 -2.05 17.73
CA LEU A 170 0.43 -0.62 17.64
C LEU A 170 0.61 -0.11 16.22
N TYR A 171 1.62 -0.59 15.49
CA TYR A 171 1.74 -0.30 14.05
C TYR A 171 0.60 -0.88 13.23
N GLN A 172 0.06 -2.05 13.57
CA GLN A 172 -1.12 -2.61 12.91
C GLN A 172 -2.40 -1.83 13.25
N ALA A 173 -2.59 -1.40 14.50
CA ALA A 173 -3.74 -0.61 14.94
C ALA A 173 -3.71 0.84 14.45
N THR A 174 -2.53 1.47 14.36
CA THR A 174 -2.35 2.82 13.77
C THR A 174 -2.28 2.80 12.24
N ALA A 175 -2.08 1.63 11.63
CA ALA A 175 -2.27 1.45 10.19
C ALA A 175 -3.76 1.42 9.80
N GLU A 176 -4.67 1.12 10.74
CA GLU A 176 -6.12 1.20 10.49
C GLU A 176 -6.66 2.64 10.62
N ASP A 177 -6.03 3.52 11.41
CA ASP A 177 -6.61 4.83 11.75
C ASP A 177 -5.92 6.08 11.14
N ASP A 178 -4.72 5.98 10.54
CA ASP A 178 -4.00 7.20 10.08
C ASP A 178 -3.76 7.33 8.57
N PHE A 179 -3.89 6.31 7.72
CA PHE A 179 -3.62 6.48 6.28
C PHE A 179 -4.39 5.49 5.41
N ILE A 180 -5.64 5.84 5.13
CA ILE A 180 -6.13 5.80 3.76
C ILE A 180 -5.74 7.17 3.18
N ASP A 181 -4.55 7.30 2.57
CA ASP A 181 -4.54 8.14 1.36
C ASP A 181 -5.55 7.42 0.48
N GLU A 182 -6.65 8.09 0.10
CA GLU A 182 -7.57 7.48 -0.86
C GLU A 182 -6.69 6.99 -2.02
N PRO A 183 -6.73 5.69 -2.35
CA PRO A 183 -5.92 5.18 -3.43
C PRO A 183 -6.17 6.09 -4.64
N ASN A 184 -5.11 6.72 -5.12
CA ASN A 184 -5.21 7.61 -6.27
C ASN A 184 -5.04 6.77 -7.53
N GLU A 185 -5.83 7.08 -8.56
CA GLU A 185 -5.63 6.49 -9.87
C GLU A 185 -4.30 6.98 -10.45
N ILE A 186 -3.52 6.05 -11.01
CA ILE A 186 -2.21 6.35 -11.57
C ILE A 186 -2.40 6.90 -12.99
N GLU A 187 -2.13 8.19 -13.16
CA GLU A 187 -2.14 8.86 -14.45
C GLU A 187 -0.71 9.06 -14.98
N LEU A 188 -0.36 8.38 -16.08
CA LEU A 188 0.94 8.51 -16.75
C LEU A 188 0.75 8.90 -18.22
N ASP A 189 1.40 9.98 -18.64
CA ASP A 189 1.29 10.48 -20.02
C ASP A 189 1.66 9.41 -21.05
N GLY A 190 0.69 9.07 -21.91
CA GLY A 190 0.88 8.13 -23.01
C GLY A 190 0.81 6.65 -22.60
N LEU A 191 0.41 6.34 -21.37
CA LEU A 191 0.17 4.96 -20.91
C LEU A 191 -1.24 4.84 -20.33
N ASP A 192 -2.09 4.05 -20.98
CA ASP A 192 -3.41 3.69 -20.44
C ASP A 192 -3.24 2.54 -19.45
N LEU A 193 -3.55 2.81 -18.18
CA LEU A 193 -3.52 1.83 -17.10
C LEU A 193 -4.91 1.34 -16.70
N GLY A 194 -5.96 1.81 -17.37
CA GLY A 194 -7.33 1.33 -17.15
C GLY A 194 -7.84 1.48 -15.71
N GLY A 195 -7.39 2.46 -14.95
CA GLY A 195 -7.81 2.65 -13.56
C GLY A 195 -6.96 1.95 -12.51
N MET A 196 -5.70 1.63 -12.80
CA MET A 196 -4.77 1.13 -11.77
C MET A 196 -4.50 2.21 -10.71
N MET A 197 -4.37 1.77 -9.47
CA MET A 197 -4.25 2.62 -8.29
C MET A 197 -2.84 2.55 -7.69
N ASP A 198 -2.49 3.62 -6.98
CA ASP A 198 -1.29 3.66 -6.16
C ASP A 198 -1.26 2.49 -5.15
N PRO A 199 -0.14 1.76 -5.06
CA PRO A 199 -0.02 0.72 -4.06
C PRO A 199 0.17 1.31 -2.66
N PRO A 200 -0.22 0.58 -1.59
CA PRO A 200 -0.08 1.06 -0.23
C PRO A 200 1.35 1.51 0.10
N SER A 201 1.48 2.71 0.68
CA SER A 201 2.77 3.35 1.03
C SER A 201 3.64 3.77 -0.16
N TYR A 202 3.08 3.87 -1.37
CA TYR A 202 3.76 4.39 -2.54
C TYR A 202 2.89 5.39 -3.30
N HIS A 203 3.54 6.26 -4.06
CA HIS A 203 2.88 7.13 -5.02
C HIS A 203 3.66 7.13 -6.33
N VAL A 204 2.96 6.95 -7.44
CA VAL A 204 3.52 6.86 -8.79
C VAL A 204 3.10 8.06 -9.61
N SER A 205 4.08 8.82 -10.13
CA SER A 205 3.78 9.98 -10.98
C SER A 205 4.88 10.23 -12.02
N MET A 206 4.55 11.04 -13.04
CA MET A 206 5.51 11.44 -14.08
C MET A 206 6.64 12.31 -13.53
N GLU A 207 6.36 13.17 -12.56
CA GLU A 207 7.33 14.12 -11.98
C GLU A 207 8.17 13.47 -10.88
N GLY A 208 7.54 12.74 -9.96
CA GLY A 208 8.20 12.14 -8.79
C GLY A 208 8.75 10.74 -9.02
N GLY A 209 8.32 10.06 -10.09
CA GLY A 209 8.66 8.68 -10.36
C GLY A 209 7.91 7.72 -9.46
N VAL A 210 8.64 6.97 -8.63
CA VAL A 210 8.07 6.14 -7.57
C VAL A 210 8.57 6.67 -6.24
N LEU A 211 7.65 7.24 -5.46
CA LEU A 211 7.89 7.67 -4.10
C LEU A 211 7.48 6.56 -3.15
N SER A 212 8.26 6.35 -2.10
CA SER A 212 7.94 5.45 -1.00
C SER A 212 7.75 6.25 0.27
N PHE A 213 6.68 5.97 1.00
CA PHE A 213 6.38 6.59 2.28
C PHE A 213 6.62 5.58 3.38
N HIS A 214 7.38 5.99 4.40
CA HIS A 214 7.60 5.18 5.59
C HIS A 214 7.51 6.08 6.82
N LYS A 215 6.96 5.54 7.91
CA LYS A 215 6.92 6.25 9.18
C LYS A 215 8.22 5.99 9.95
N GLU A 216 8.96 7.03 10.27
CA GLU A 216 10.06 7.01 11.22
C GLU A 216 9.73 8.01 12.34
N ASP A 217 9.76 7.58 13.59
CA ASP A 217 9.43 8.39 14.78
C ASP A 217 8.05 9.08 14.81
N GLY A 218 7.11 8.60 13.98
CA GLY A 218 5.77 9.18 13.85
C GLY A 218 5.68 10.32 12.84
N GLU A 219 6.80 10.68 12.20
CA GLU A 219 6.84 11.53 11.03
C GLU A 219 6.81 10.67 9.76
N THR A 220 6.03 11.08 8.77
CA THR A 220 6.02 10.44 7.46
C THR A 220 7.23 10.92 6.69
N LEU A 221 8.23 10.05 6.54
CA LEU A 221 9.34 10.27 5.65
C LEU A 221 8.95 9.79 4.25
N SER A 222 9.02 10.70 3.29
CA SER A 222 8.94 10.37 1.87
C SER A 222 10.37 10.22 1.32
N GLY A 223 10.59 9.13 0.59
CA GLY A 223 11.84 8.86 -0.09
C GLY A 223 11.60 8.56 -1.56
N VAL A 224 12.47 9.06 -2.44
CA VAL A 224 12.42 8.73 -3.87
C VAL A 224 13.01 7.32 -4.04
N LEU A 225 12.17 6.34 -4.34
CA LEU A 225 12.61 4.97 -4.60
C LEU A 225 13.24 4.85 -5.99
N CYS A 226 12.57 5.43 -7.00
CA CYS A 226 13.17 5.66 -8.29
C CYS A 226 12.64 6.95 -8.93
N SER A 227 13.50 7.65 -9.65
CA SER A 227 13.21 8.98 -10.21
C SER A 227 12.33 8.97 -11.46
N ARG A 228 11.76 7.82 -11.82
CA ARG A 228 10.94 7.65 -13.04
C ARG A 228 9.84 6.64 -12.76
N PRO A 229 8.63 6.82 -13.31
CA PRO A 229 7.54 5.89 -13.06
C PRO A 229 7.88 4.52 -13.66
N VAL A 230 7.56 3.48 -12.90
CA VAL A 230 7.68 2.06 -13.28
C VAL A 230 6.40 1.38 -12.85
N VAL A 231 5.69 0.72 -13.75
CA VAL A 231 4.40 0.07 -13.45
C VAL A 231 4.34 -1.31 -14.11
N ILE A 232 3.53 -2.20 -13.55
CA ILE A 232 3.24 -3.51 -14.16
C ILE A 232 2.06 -3.33 -15.11
N THR A 233 2.26 -3.58 -16.40
CA THR A 233 1.21 -3.38 -17.42
C THR A 233 0.51 -4.65 -17.83
N ARG A 234 1.13 -5.81 -17.62
CA ARG A 234 0.57 -7.09 -18.05
C ARG A 234 1.24 -8.28 -17.38
N ILE A 235 0.46 -9.31 -17.08
CA ILE A 235 0.96 -10.64 -16.69
C ILE A 235 0.67 -11.61 -17.84
N MET A 236 1.65 -12.45 -18.16
CA MET A 236 1.57 -13.46 -19.22
C MET A 236 1.81 -14.84 -18.62
N GLU A 237 0.85 -15.74 -18.78
CA GLU A 237 0.98 -17.13 -18.34
C GLU A 237 1.25 -18.04 -19.54
N ASN A 238 2.29 -18.86 -19.46
CA ASN A 238 2.61 -19.81 -20.51
C ASN A 238 1.64 -21.00 -20.44
N VAL A 239 0.92 -21.26 -21.53
CA VAL A 239 -0.13 -22.30 -21.57
C VAL A 239 0.42 -23.72 -21.42
N ASP A 240 1.68 -23.95 -21.81
CA ASP A 240 2.32 -25.28 -21.72
C ASP A 240 2.96 -25.51 -20.35
N THR A 241 3.59 -24.50 -19.76
CA THR A 241 4.39 -24.65 -18.52
C THR A 241 3.71 -24.10 -17.26
N GLY A 242 2.68 -23.27 -17.39
CA GLY A 242 2.08 -22.52 -16.28
C GLY A 242 3.01 -21.47 -15.67
N CYS A 243 4.16 -21.18 -16.31
CA CYS A 243 5.10 -20.18 -15.80
C CYS A 243 4.63 -18.77 -16.15
N GLU A 244 4.85 -17.82 -15.24
CA GLU A 244 4.46 -16.43 -15.41
C GLU A 244 5.63 -15.53 -15.85
N ARG A 245 5.32 -14.65 -16.80
CA ARG A 245 6.14 -13.51 -17.19
C ARG A 245 5.39 -12.22 -16.89
N MET A 246 6.11 -11.16 -16.60
CA MET A 246 5.53 -9.84 -16.37
C MET A 246 6.10 -8.83 -17.34
N GLU A 247 5.24 -7.92 -17.77
CA GLU A 247 5.63 -6.74 -18.52
C GLU A 247 5.66 -5.53 -17.58
N LEU A 248 6.81 -4.87 -17.53
CA LEU A 248 6.98 -3.58 -16.89
C LEU A 248 6.98 -2.48 -17.96
N ALA A 249 6.26 -1.41 -17.72
CA ALA A 249 6.40 -0.16 -18.47
C ALA A 249 7.09 0.89 -17.61
N PHE A 250 8.04 1.62 -18.21
CA PHE A 250 8.77 2.68 -17.53
C PHE A 250 9.20 3.80 -18.47
N TRP A 251 9.31 5.01 -17.93
CA TRP A 251 9.70 6.17 -18.73
C TRP A 251 11.22 6.29 -18.85
N ARG A 252 11.78 6.27 -20.07
CA ARG A 252 13.22 6.47 -20.29
C ARG A 252 13.50 7.13 -21.63
N SER A 253 14.40 8.13 -21.63
CA SER A 253 14.82 8.85 -22.83
C SER A 253 13.65 9.48 -23.62
N GLY A 254 12.67 10.05 -22.91
CA GLY A 254 11.53 10.76 -23.50
C GLY A 254 10.46 9.88 -24.13
N ARG A 255 10.45 8.58 -23.83
CA ARG A 255 9.43 7.63 -24.29
C ARG A 255 9.18 6.54 -23.25
N ILE A 256 8.03 5.88 -23.36
CA ILE A 256 7.74 4.66 -22.62
C ILE A 256 8.53 3.51 -23.24
N LYS A 257 9.18 2.70 -22.39
CA LYS A 257 9.81 1.45 -22.77
C LYS A 257 9.09 0.31 -22.03
N HIS A 258 8.94 -0.81 -22.72
CA HIS A 258 8.41 -2.04 -22.16
C HIS A 258 9.53 -3.06 -21.97
N LEU A 259 9.49 -3.78 -20.84
CA LEU A 259 10.39 -4.88 -20.52
C LEU A 259 9.57 -6.10 -20.15
N VAL A 260 9.78 -7.21 -20.86
CA VAL A 260 9.13 -8.50 -20.56
C VAL A 260 10.17 -9.47 -20.01
N ALA A 261 9.96 -9.96 -18.79
CA ALA A 261 10.89 -10.86 -18.12
C ALA A 261 10.14 -11.92 -17.29
N GLN A 262 10.85 -12.95 -16.83
CA GLN A 262 10.26 -13.93 -15.93
C GLN A 262 9.91 -13.28 -14.59
N ARG A 263 8.77 -13.68 -14.00
CA ARG A 263 8.34 -13.18 -12.68
C ARG A 263 9.43 -13.39 -11.62
N SER A 264 10.05 -14.57 -11.62
CA SER A 264 11.12 -14.95 -10.70
C SER A 264 12.35 -14.03 -10.77
N GLU A 265 12.59 -13.42 -11.93
CA GLU A 265 13.71 -12.52 -12.14
C GLU A 265 13.40 -11.08 -11.72
N LEU A 266 12.18 -10.62 -11.96
CA LEU A 266 11.72 -9.28 -11.60
C LEU A 266 11.47 -9.12 -10.09
N LEU A 267 10.97 -10.19 -9.44
CA LEU A 267 10.71 -10.21 -7.99
C LEU A 267 11.90 -10.73 -7.16
N ASN A 268 13.10 -10.72 -7.73
CA ASN A 268 14.32 -11.08 -7.02
C ASN A 268 15.37 -9.97 -7.17
N LYS A 269 15.82 -9.43 -6.04
CA LYS A 269 16.69 -8.26 -5.99
C LYS A 269 18.02 -8.42 -6.74
N ASN A 270 18.57 -9.64 -6.80
CA ASN A 270 19.85 -9.90 -7.45
C ASN A 270 19.71 -9.98 -8.98
N SER A 271 18.63 -10.59 -9.47
CA SER A 271 18.37 -10.70 -10.91
C SER A 271 17.79 -9.42 -11.49
N LEU A 272 17.00 -8.67 -10.71
CA LEU A 272 16.39 -7.41 -11.16
C LEU A 272 17.44 -6.40 -11.63
N VAL A 273 18.59 -6.32 -10.95
CA VAL A 273 19.69 -5.39 -11.31
C VAL A 273 20.22 -5.63 -12.73
N LYS A 274 20.13 -6.86 -13.26
CA LYS A 274 20.55 -7.17 -14.65
C LYS A 274 19.76 -6.38 -15.69
N TYR A 275 18.54 -5.97 -15.35
CA TYR A 275 17.68 -5.19 -16.23
C TYR A 275 18.02 -3.70 -16.29
N ALA A 276 19.01 -3.23 -15.51
CA ALA A 276 19.54 -1.87 -15.64
C ALA A 276 20.05 -1.60 -17.07
N ASP A 277 20.64 -2.59 -17.75
CA ASP A 277 21.13 -2.48 -19.13
C ASP A 277 20.01 -2.19 -20.14
N THR A 278 18.77 -2.58 -19.82
CA THR A 278 17.59 -2.28 -20.65
C THR A 278 17.07 -0.85 -20.44
N GLY A 279 17.58 -0.16 -19.42
CA GLY A 279 17.21 1.20 -19.04
C GLY A 279 16.23 1.28 -17.87
N LEU A 280 15.87 0.15 -17.23
CA LEU A 280 15.07 0.12 -16.01
C LEU A 280 15.81 0.92 -14.91
N PRO A 281 15.15 1.83 -14.16
CA PRO A 281 15.79 2.69 -13.16
C PRO A 281 16.09 1.95 -11.84
N VAL A 282 16.86 0.88 -11.93
CA VAL A 282 17.28 0.03 -10.81
C VAL A 282 18.80 0.00 -10.68
N THR A 283 19.28 -0.10 -9.45
CA THR A 283 20.68 -0.13 -9.03
C THR A 283 20.86 -1.11 -7.87
N SER A 284 22.10 -1.34 -7.44
CA SER A 284 22.37 -2.09 -6.19
C SER A 284 21.72 -1.48 -4.96
N ASP A 285 21.48 -0.17 -4.97
CA ASP A 285 21.09 0.59 -3.80
C ASP A 285 19.56 0.58 -3.61
N ASN A 286 18.79 0.58 -4.70
CA ASN A 286 17.32 0.59 -4.66
C ASN A 286 16.64 -0.75 -5.00
N ASN A 287 17.39 -1.81 -5.35
CA ASN A 287 16.82 -3.07 -5.82
C ASN A 287 15.82 -3.71 -4.84
N GLU A 288 16.10 -3.69 -3.54
CA GLU A 288 15.25 -4.30 -2.53
C GLU A 288 13.94 -3.52 -2.37
N GLY A 289 14.01 -2.19 -2.42
CA GLY A 289 12.84 -1.33 -2.43
C GLY A 289 11.99 -1.53 -3.69
N MET A 290 12.63 -1.65 -4.86
CA MET A 290 11.94 -1.91 -6.13
C MET A 290 11.19 -3.24 -6.13
N VAL A 291 11.78 -4.31 -5.59
CA VAL A 291 11.08 -5.61 -5.45
C VAL A 291 9.89 -5.49 -4.50
N ARG A 292 10.03 -4.78 -3.36
CA ARG A 292 8.92 -4.53 -2.44
C ARG A 292 7.79 -3.75 -3.11
N TYR A 293 8.15 -2.71 -3.86
CA TYR A 293 7.22 -1.88 -4.62
C TYR A 293 6.47 -2.70 -5.68
N LEU A 294 7.17 -3.46 -6.54
CA LEU A 294 6.53 -4.26 -7.59
C LEU A 294 5.55 -5.29 -7.01
N ASN A 295 5.88 -5.92 -5.88
CA ASN A 295 4.97 -6.82 -5.19
C ASN A 295 3.74 -6.08 -4.63
N ALA A 296 3.93 -4.89 -4.04
CA ALA A 296 2.82 -4.08 -3.55
C ALA A 296 1.90 -3.60 -4.69
N PHE A 297 2.50 -3.17 -5.81
CA PHE A 297 1.79 -2.77 -7.03
C PHE A 297 0.93 -3.91 -7.58
N GLU A 298 1.50 -5.11 -7.69
CA GLU A 298 0.79 -6.29 -8.17
C GLU A 298 -0.42 -6.62 -7.30
N VAL A 299 -0.25 -6.61 -5.97
CA VAL A 299 -1.34 -6.90 -5.02
C VAL A 299 -2.44 -5.84 -5.08
N ALA A 300 -2.06 -4.56 -5.14
CA ALA A 300 -3.02 -3.46 -5.20
C ALA A 300 -3.86 -3.47 -6.50
N ASN A 301 -3.26 -3.94 -7.60
CA ASN A 301 -3.85 -3.87 -8.94
C ASN A 301 -4.17 -5.25 -9.53
N GLN A 302 -4.30 -6.29 -8.70
CA GLN A 302 -4.41 -7.68 -9.15
C GLN A 302 -5.59 -7.90 -10.12
N GLU A 303 -6.72 -7.23 -9.89
CA GLU A 303 -7.91 -7.34 -10.75
C GLU A 303 -7.83 -6.48 -12.02
N MET A 304 -6.99 -5.44 -12.01
CA MET A 304 -6.86 -4.47 -13.09
C MET A 304 -5.75 -4.84 -14.08
N ILE A 305 -4.69 -5.51 -13.61
CA ILE A 305 -3.58 -5.92 -14.47
C ILE A 305 -4.06 -6.98 -15.47
N PRO A 306 -3.99 -6.70 -16.79
CA PRO A 306 -4.41 -7.65 -17.81
C PRO A 306 -3.62 -8.97 -17.74
N LEU A 307 -4.34 -10.08 -17.70
CA LEU A 307 -3.78 -11.42 -17.86
C LEU A 307 -3.86 -11.86 -19.32
N SER A 308 -2.72 -12.24 -19.90
CA SER A 308 -2.61 -12.72 -21.27
C SER A 308 -2.04 -14.13 -21.31
N ARG A 309 -2.44 -14.91 -22.32
CA ARG A 309 -1.85 -16.22 -22.58
C ARG A 309 -0.55 -16.04 -23.36
N SER A 310 0.43 -16.89 -23.10
CA SER A 310 1.70 -16.90 -23.83
C SER A 310 2.11 -18.32 -24.25
N LEU A 311 2.92 -18.39 -25.32
CA LEU A 311 3.38 -19.65 -25.92
C LEU A 311 4.80 -19.52 -26.44
N GLY A 312 5.59 -20.59 -26.28
CA GLY A 312 6.90 -20.74 -26.91
C GLY A 312 6.90 -21.60 -28.18
N ARG A 313 5.72 -22.06 -28.64
CA ARG A 313 5.61 -22.95 -29.81
C ARG A 313 4.35 -22.70 -30.65
N ILE A 314 4.41 -23.11 -31.90
CA ILE A 314 3.30 -23.15 -32.86
C ILE A 314 2.66 -24.54 -32.80
N GLY A 315 1.33 -24.63 -32.98
CA GLY A 315 0.62 -25.90 -33.07
C GLY A 315 -0.56 -26.03 -32.11
N TRP A 316 -0.85 -27.26 -31.70
CA TRP A 316 -2.05 -27.58 -30.91
C TRP A 316 -1.95 -27.16 -29.45
N LEU A 317 -3.08 -26.66 -28.95
CA LEU A 317 -3.31 -26.29 -27.56
C LEU A 317 -4.61 -26.92 -27.06
N SER A 318 -4.86 -26.81 -25.75
CA SER A 318 -6.17 -27.11 -25.14
C SER A 318 -6.73 -28.49 -25.51
N CYS A 319 -5.88 -29.52 -25.57
CA CYS A 319 -6.22 -30.88 -26.02
C CYS A 319 -6.84 -30.92 -27.43
N PHE A 320 -6.18 -30.29 -28.41
CA PHE A 320 -6.57 -30.25 -29.82
C PHE A 320 -7.82 -29.40 -30.13
N LYS A 321 -8.18 -28.47 -29.24
CA LYS A 321 -9.31 -27.55 -29.47
C LYS A 321 -8.89 -26.25 -30.16
N GLU A 322 -7.63 -25.86 -29.98
CA GLU A 322 -7.06 -24.64 -30.54
C GLU A 322 -5.76 -25.01 -31.27
N PHE A 323 -5.45 -24.27 -32.34
CA PHE A 323 -4.24 -24.40 -33.14
C PHE A 323 -3.64 -23.01 -33.36
N TYR A 324 -2.56 -22.66 -32.66
CA TYR A 324 -1.90 -21.37 -32.85
C TYR A 324 -0.95 -21.41 -34.07
N PRO A 325 -0.92 -20.38 -34.94
CA PRO A 325 -1.68 -19.12 -34.92
C PRO A 325 -2.95 -19.12 -35.79
N CYS A 326 -3.44 -20.28 -36.27
CA CYS A 326 -4.52 -20.31 -37.26
C CYS A 326 -5.94 -20.28 -36.65
N HIS A 327 -6.15 -20.91 -35.49
CA HIS A 327 -7.45 -21.09 -34.87
C HIS A 327 -7.34 -21.10 -33.34
N TYR A 328 -7.50 -19.95 -32.69
CA TYR A 328 -7.41 -19.83 -31.24
C TYR A 328 -8.34 -18.72 -30.74
N GLN A 329 -8.58 -18.69 -29.42
CA GLN A 329 -9.43 -17.69 -28.79
C GLN A 329 -8.61 -16.67 -27.99
N GLY A 330 -9.03 -15.41 -28.06
CA GLY A 330 -8.39 -14.30 -27.36
C GLY A 330 -7.05 -13.90 -27.95
N GLN A 331 -6.27 -13.15 -27.18
CA GLN A 331 -4.92 -12.74 -27.57
C GLN A 331 -3.89 -13.69 -26.95
N ILE A 332 -2.93 -14.14 -27.77
CA ILE A 332 -1.81 -14.98 -27.33
C ILE A 332 -0.51 -14.30 -27.72
N VAL A 333 0.39 -14.13 -26.75
CA VAL A 333 1.72 -13.57 -26.95
C VAL A 333 2.72 -14.69 -27.25
N PHE A 334 3.44 -14.57 -28.37
CA PHE A 334 4.49 -15.51 -28.72
C PHE A 334 5.83 -15.11 -28.10
N GLU A 335 6.44 -16.01 -27.34
CA GLU A 335 7.64 -15.73 -26.54
C GLU A 335 8.95 -15.83 -27.32
N ASP A 336 8.96 -16.50 -28.47
CA ASP A 336 10.19 -16.79 -29.23
C ASP A 336 10.62 -15.63 -30.14
N ALA A 337 11.91 -15.57 -30.47
CA ALA A 337 12.52 -14.55 -31.32
C ALA A 337 12.02 -14.60 -32.78
N ASP A 338 11.53 -15.76 -33.24
CA ASP A 338 11.00 -15.96 -34.59
C ASP A 338 9.55 -15.47 -34.75
N GLN A 339 9.22 -14.31 -34.17
CA GLN A 339 7.91 -13.68 -34.34
C GLN A 339 7.56 -13.44 -35.81
N ASP A 340 8.56 -13.26 -36.67
CA ASP A 340 8.35 -13.07 -38.10
C ASP A 340 7.87 -14.35 -38.80
N LEU A 341 8.23 -15.54 -38.31
CA LEU A 341 7.68 -16.80 -38.80
C LEU A 341 6.18 -16.88 -38.49
N VAL A 342 5.78 -16.53 -37.26
CA VAL A 342 4.36 -16.50 -36.86
C VAL A 342 3.58 -15.50 -37.70
N LYS A 343 4.12 -14.29 -37.92
CA LYS A 343 3.49 -13.28 -38.78
C LYS A 343 3.32 -13.73 -40.23
N ALA A 344 4.23 -14.58 -40.73
CA ALA A 344 4.15 -15.13 -42.08
C ALA A 344 3.08 -16.23 -42.23
N ILE A 345 2.62 -16.84 -41.12
CA ILE A 345 1.56 -17.85 -41.11
C ILE A 345 0.21 -17.13 -40.98
N GLY A 346 -0.37 -16.77 -42.13
CA GLY A 346 -1.67 -16.11 -42.20
C GLY A 346 -2.39 -16.39 -43.52
N GLU A 347 -3.67 -16.08 -43.57
CA GLU A 347 -4.47 -16.22 -44.80
C GLU A 347 -4.14 -15.09 -45.78
N GLN A 348 -3.82 -15.45 -47.03
CA GLN A 348 -3.57 -14.48 -48.09
C GLN A 348 -4.03 -15.03 -49.45
N GLY A 349 -4.69 -14.19 -50.24
CA GLY A 349 -5.14 -14.53 -51.59
C GLY A 349 -6.56 -15.11 -51.64
N ASP A 350 -6.85 -15.89 -52.69
CA ASP A 350 -8.16 -16.49 -52.93
C ASP A 350 -8.14 -18.00 -52.70
N TYR A 351 -9.02 -18.48 -51.84
CA TYR A 351 -9.08 -19.88 -51.44
C TYR A 351 -9.49 -20.81 -52.60
N GLU A 352 -10.47 -20.42 -53.42
CA GLU A 352 -10.94 -21.27 -54.52
C GLU A 352 -9.88 -21.39 -55.61
N LEU A 353 -9.15 -20.31 -55.92
CA LEU A 353 -8.00 -20.34 -56.80
C LEU A 353 -6.88 -21.23 -56.25
N TRP A 354 -6.56 -21.10 -54.95
CA TRP A 354 -5.57 -21.95 -54.30
C TRP A 354 -5.96 -23.42 -54.40
N LYS A 355 -7.23 -23.75 -54.11
CA LYS A 355 -7.78 -25.10 -54.15
C LYS A 355 -7.76 -25.70 -55.55
N GLN A 356 -8.17 -24.96 -56.58
CA GLN A 356 -8.08 -25.40 -57.97
C GLN A 356 -6.63 -25.68 -58.37
N THR A 357 -5.70 -24.81 -57.97
CA THR A 357 -4.26 -24.96 -58.22
C THR A 357 -3.70 -26.18 -57.50
N ALA A 358 -4.03 -26.37 -56.22
CA ALA A 358 -3.61 -27.51 -55.42
C ALA A 358 -4.13 -28.83 -56.00
N LEU A 359 -5.37 -28.88 -56.48
CA LEU A 359 -5.94 -30.07 -57.14
C LEU A 359 -5.13 -30.46 -58.38
N LYS A 360 -4.77 -29.49 -59.23
CA LYS A 360 -3.91 -29.72 -60.40
C LYS A 360 -2.50 -30.20 -60.02
N LEU A 361 -1.89 -29.59 -59.00
CA LEU A 361 -0.56 -30.00 -58.52
C LEU A 361 -0.56 -31.43 -57.98
N ARG A 362 -1.67 -31.89 -57.39
CA ARG A 362 -1.79 -33.26 -56.84
C ARG A 362 -1.79 -34.37 -57.90
N GLU A 363 -1.92 -34.04 -59.19
CA GLU A 363 -1.73 -35.00 -60.28
C GLU A 363 -0.28 -35.51 -60.32
N ASN A 364 0.70 -34.67 -59.95
CA ASN A 364 2.10 -35.06 -59.81
C ASN A 364 2.33 -35.78 -58.46
N PRO A 365 2.89 -37.00 -58.45
CA PRO A 365 3.14 -37.75 -57.21
C PRO A 365 4.01 -37.03 -56.18
N ILE A 366 5.02 -36.27 -56.62
CA ILE A 366 5.97 -35.55 -55.76
C ILE A 366 5.28 -34.36 -55.10
N SER A 367 4.64 -33.49 -55.89
CA SER A 367 3.88 -32.34 -55.37
C SER A 367 2.74 -32.80 -54.45
N ARG A 368 2.07 -33.91 -54.78
CA ARG A 368 1.09 -34.54 -53.90
C ARG A 368 1.69 -34.98 -52.57
N ALA A 369 2.87 -35.61 -52.60
CA ALA A 369 3.56 -36.02 -51.38
C ALA A 369 3.95 -34.82 -50.50
N MET A 370 4.40 -33.72 -51.10
CA MET A 370 4.71 -32.47 -50.38
C MET A 370 3.47 -31.85 -49.71
N LEU A 371 2.36 -31.72 -50.45
CA LEU A 371 1.10 -31.20 -49.89
C LEU A 371 0.55 -32.12 -48.79
N ASN A 372 0.61 -33.44 -48.98
CA ASN A 372 0.20 -34.40 -47.96
C ASN A 372 1.11 -34.34 -46.72
N ALA A 373 2.42 -34.15 -46.89
CA ALA A 373 3.36 -34.00 -45.78
C ALA A 373 3.08 -32.73 -44.96
N ALA A 374 2.84 -31.60 -45.65
CA ALA A 374 2.44 -30.36 -44.99
C ALA A 374 1.14 -30.54 -44.19
N ALA A 375 0.10 -31.15 -44.81
CA ALA A 375 -1.17 -31.42 -44.13
C ALA A 375 -1.05 -32.46 -43.00
N ALA A 376 -0.15 -33.44 -43.12
CA ALA A 376 0.06 -34.47 -42.10
C ALA A 376 0.76 -33.90 -40.85
N SER A 377 1.54 -32.82 -40.98
CA SER A 377 2.28 -32.22 -39.85
C SER A 377 1.35 -31.84 -38.69
N VAL A 378 0.16 -31.30 -38.97
CA VAL A 378 -0.84 -30.95 -37.96
C VAL A 378 -1.58 -32.16 -37.39
N LEU A 379 -1.45 -33.35 -37.96
CA LEU A 379 -2.14 -34.56 -37.46
C LEU A 379 -1.24 -35.42 -36.56
N LEU A 380 0.06 -35.13 -36.51
CA LEU A 380 1.03 -35.96 -35.79
C LEU A 380 0.73 -36.07 -34.30
N GLU A 381 0.53 -34.95 -33.62
CA GLU A 381 0.27 -34.92 -32.18
C GLU A 381 -1.10 -35.51 -31.81
N PRO A 382 -2.23 -35.15 -32.47
CA PRO A 382 -3.52 -35.81 -32.22
C PRO A 382 -3.51 -37.33 -32.37
N LEU A 383 -2.78 -37.83 -33.38
CA LEU A 383 -2.69 -39.26 -33.68
C LEU A 383 -1.57 -39.98 -32.91
N LYS A 384 -0.79 -39.26 -32.09
CA LYS A 384 0.37 -39.78 -31.35
C LYS A 384 1.40 -40.45 -32.28
N LEU A 385 1.60 -39.89 -33.47
CA LEU A 385 2.56 -40.36 -34.45
C LEU A 385 3.91 -39.64 -34.29
N ARG A 386 5.01 -40.31 -34.70
CA ARG A 386 6.34 -39.71 -34.68
C ARG A 386 6.50 -38.67 -35.79
N ILE A 387 7.40 -37.72 -35.57
CA ILE A 387 7.84 -36.78 -36.61
C ILE A 387 8.46 -37.53 -37.80
N PHE A 388 8.34 -36.94 -38.98
CA PHE A 388 8.96 -37.43 -40.21
C PHE A 388 9.62 -36.26 -40.94
N ILE A 389 10.62 -36.57 -41.76
CA ILE A 389 11.33 -35.58 -42.59
C ILE A 389 11.08 -35.95 -44.05
N LEU A 390 10.58 -35.00 -44.83
CA LEU A 390 10.47 -35.13 -46.28
C LEU A 390 11.65 -34.39 -46.93
N HIS A 391 12.53 -35.11 -47.60
CA HIS A 391 13.65 -34.54 -48.35
C HIS A 391 13.42 -34.72 -49.86
N SER A 392 13.26 -33.60 -50.56
CA SER A 392 13.04 -33.56 -52.01
C SER A 392 14.36 -33.23 -52.70
N TRP A 393 14.97 -34.21 -53.35
CA TRP A 393 16.27 -34.05 -54.01
C TRP A 393 16.13 -34.02 -55.53
N PHE A 394 16.52 -32.89 -56.14
CA PHE A 394 16.50 -32.67 -57.58
C PHE A 394 17.66 -31.77 -58.03
N SER A 395 17.93 -31.74 -59.33
CA SER A 395 18.81 -30.74 -59.93
C SER A 395 18.25 -29.31 -59.78
N SER A 396 19.12 -28.30 -59.86
CA SER A 396 18.68 -26.90 -59.85
C SER A 396 17.66 -26.64 -60.98
N ARG A 397 16.64 -25.81 -60.70
CA ARG A 397 15.52 -25.44 -61.61
C ARG A 397 14.54 -26.57 -61.96
N SER A 398 14.46 -27.61 -61.12
CA SER A 398 13.52 -28.74 -61.31
C SER A 398 12.22 -28.62 -60.51
N GLY A 399 11.98 -27.49 -59.84
CA GLY A 399 10.82 -27.24 -58.97
C GLY A 399 9.89 -26.18 -59.53
#